data_AF-A0A845Y343-F1
#
_entry.id   AF-A0A845Y343-F1
#
_cell.length_a   1.000
_cell.length_b   1.000
_cell.length_c   1.000
_cell.angle_alpha   90.00
_cell.angle_beta   90.00
_cell.angle_gamma   90.00
#
_symmetry.space_group_name_H-M   'P 1'
#
loop_
_entity.id
_entity.type
_entity.pdbx_description
1 polymer ?
#
loop_
_entity_poly.entity_id
_entity_poly.type
_entity_poly.pdbx_seq_one_letter_code
_entity_poly.pdbx_strand_id
1 'polypeptide(L)'
;MNLADCYRLLGVDPGAKQVEVKESYRRLARRYHPDINPGDKLAQEKFIRFTEAYKLLLSAIKECDREPVLTSATSFGNHSNQPEESHPPTSTWVTPKPPSVEFNQPLSAVEQQLKWDSYHQLQQLLRERRLIRAIALVEALAQRMPQDPEVRQWQAIAYQSCARHLVKQHKLDKARNYLK
;
A
#
# COMPACT_ATOMS: atom_id res chain seq x y z
N MET A 1 -20.96 4.67 15.58
CA MET A 1 -19.84 4.76 16.54
C MET A 1 -19.80 6.19 17.06
N ASN A 2 -19.69 6.45 18.37
CA ASN A 2 -19.58 7.83 18.86
C ASN A 2 -18.11 8.28 18.86
N LEU A 3 -17.87 9.60 18.84
CA LEU A 3 -16.51 10.13 18.78
C LEU A 3 -15.66 9.72 20.00
N ALA A 4 -16.25 9.72 21.21
CA ALA A 4 -15.61 9.22 22.43
C ALA A 4 -15.24 7.73 22.34
N ASP A 5 -16.06 6.91 21.69
CA ASP A 5 -15.76 5.49 21.47
C ASP A 5 -14.60 5.33 20.48
N CYS A 6 -14.48 6.21 19.47
CA CYS A 6 -13.37 6.23 18.53
C CYS A 6 -12.02 6.55 19.22
N TYR A 7 -11.97 7.55 20.11
CA TYR A 7 -10.78 7.86 20.91
C TYR A 7 -10.37 6.65 21.79
N ARG A 8 -11.34 6.07 22.52
CA ARG A 8 -11.12 4.88 23.36
C ARG A 8 -10.66 3.66 22.56
N LEU A 9 -11.23 3.42 21.37
CA LEU A 9 -10.84 2.32 20.49
C LEU A 9 -9.39 2.47 19.99
N LEU A 10 -8.98 3.70 19.66
CA LEU A 10 -7.62 4.00 19.22
C LEU A 10 -6.62 4.13 20.39
N GLY A 11 -7.07 4.01 21.65
CA GLY A 11 -6.19 4.10 22.82
C GLY A 11 -5.53 5.47 22.97
N VAL A 12 -6.29 6.54 22.69
CA VAL A 12 -5.86 7.94 22.78
C VAL A 12 -6.86 8.75 23.60
N ASP A 13 -6.40 9.83 24.22
CA ASP A 13 -7.23 10.68 25.07
C ASP A 13 -8.32 11.43 24.28
N PRO A 14 -9.48 11.72 24.89
CA PRO A 14 -10.55 12.49 24.26
C PRO A 14 -10.08 13.93 24.00
N GLY A 15 -9.90 14.27 22.72
CA GLY A 15 -9.30 15.55 22.30
C GLY A 15 -7.82 15.44 21.88
N ALA A 16 -7.25 14.23 21.80
CA ALA A 16 -5.92 13.99 21.26
C ALA A 16 -5.74 14.58 19.85
N LYS A 17 -4.56 15.15 19.60
CA LYS A 17 -4.23 15.85 18.36
C LYS A 17 -4.13 14.88 17.18
N GLN A 18 -4.29 15.40 15.96
CA GLN A 18 -4.20 14.62 14.72
C GLN A 18 -2.91 13.76 14.64
N VAL A 19 -1.80 14.27 15.19
CA VAL A 19 -0.50 13.58 15.24
C VAL A 19 -0.57 12.32 16.13
N GLU A 20 -1.11 12.44 17.33
CA GLU A 20 -1.25 11.35 18.32
C GLU A 20 -2.22 10.27 17.82
N VAL A 21 -3.34 10.70 17.24
CA VAL A 21 -4.33 9.84 16.57
C VAL A 21 -3.69 9.04 15.43
N LYS A 22 -2.89 9.70 14.57
CA LYS A 22 -2.16 9.08 13.44
C LYS A 22 -1.04 8.16 13.91
N GLU A 23 -0.38 8.46 15.03
CA GLU A 23 0.63 7.58 15.61
C GLU A 23 0.02 6.34 16.29
N SER A 24 -1.07 6.48 17.04
CA SER A 24 -1.75 5.30 17.61
C SER A 24 -2.34 4.41 16.52
N TYR A 25 -2.97 5.00 15.50
CA TYR A 25 -3.41 4.25 14.32
C TYR A 25 -2.25 3.50 13.64
N ARG A 26 -1.07 4.12 13.42
CA ARG A 26 0.13 3.43 12.90
C ARG A 26 0.57 2.26 13.77
N ARG A 27 0.49 2.37 15.10
CA ARG A 27 0.86 1.29 16.04
C ARG A 27 -0.13 0.14 16.00
N LEU A 28 -1.44 0.43 15.95
CA LEU A 28 -2.51 -0.57 15.90
C LEU A 28 -2.60 -1.26 14.52
N ALA A 29 -2.52 -0.50 13.43
CA ALA A 29 -2.55 -1.02 12.06
C ALA A 29 -1.42 -2.03 11.80
N ARG A 30 -0.21 -1.78 12.34
CA ARG A 30 0.92 -2.73 12.27
C ARG A 30 0.70 -4.01 13.08
N ARG A 31 0.00 -3.94 14.23
CA ARG A 31 -0.29 -5.12 15.06
C ARG A 31 -1.37 -6.02 14.45
N TYR A 32 -2.37 -5.42 13.80
CA TYR A 32 -3.54 -6.12 13.27
C TYR A 32 -3.61 -6.17 11.73
N HIS A 33 -2.47 -5.98 11.05
CA HIS A 33 -2.42 -6.02 9.58
C HIS A 33 -2.75 -7.44 9.06
N PRO A 34 -3.56 -7.59 8.00
CA PRO A 34 -3.93 -8.91 7.47
C PRO A 34 -2.75 -9.69 6.87
N ASP A 35 -1.71 -9.00 6.41
CA ASP A 35 -0.44 -9.60 5.94
C ASP A 35 0.35 -10.27 7.08
N ILE A 36 0.26 -9.71 8.29
CA ILE A 36 0.97 -10.18 9.49
C ILE A 36 0.12 -11.21 10.27
N ASN A 37 -1.21 -11.12 10.14
CA ASN A 37 -2.18 -12.01 10.80
C ASN A 37 -3.07 -12.75 9.77
N PRO A 38 -2.50 -13.51 8.81
CA PRO A 38 -3.26 -14.12 7.73
C PRO A 38 -4.25 -15.17 8.27
N GLY A 39 -5.54 -14.91 8.04
CA GLY A 39 -6.64 -15.81 8.44
C GLY A 39 -7.28 -15.50 9.80
N ASP A 40 -6.74 -14.60 10.62
CA ASP A 40 -7.39 -14.18 11.87
C ASP A 40 -8.53 -13.18 11.59
N LYS A 41 -9.76 -13.68 11.67
CA LYS A 41 -10.99 -12.87 11.53
C LYS A 41 -11.11 -11.80 12.61
N LEU A 42 -10.59 -12.03 13.82
CA LEU A 42 -10.65 -11.07 14.92
C LEU A 42 -9.65 -9.93 14.70
N ALA A 43 -8.46 -10.21 14.17
CA ALA A 43 -7.54 -9.17 13.71
C ALA A 43 -8.14 -8.34 12.56
N GLN A 44 -8.74 -9.00 11.56
CA GLN A 44 -9.40 -8.33 10.44
C GLN A 44 -10.54 -7.41 10.90
N GLU A 45 -11.42 -7.88 11.78
CA GLU A 45 -12.53 -7.07 12.30
C GLU A 45 -12.03 -5.87 13.12
N LYS A 46 -11.04 -6.08 14.00
CA LYS A 46 -10.39 -4.99 14.75
C LYS A 46 -9.77 -3.95 13.81
N PHE A 47 -9.05 -4.39 12.77
CA PHE A 47 -8.44 -3.51 11.77
C PHE A 47 -9.48 -2.62 11.05
N ILE A 48 -10.62 -3.18 10.67
CA ILE A 48 -11.74 -2.42 10.08
C ILE A 48 -12.23 -1.36 11.08
N ARG A 49 -12.52 -1.74 12.33
CA ARG A 49 -13.00 -0.82 13.38
C ARG A 49 -11.99 0.32 13.67
N PHE A 50 -10.69 0.03 13.75
CA PHE A 50 -9.65 1.07 13.92
C PHE A 50 -9.59 2.03 12.73
N THR A 51 -9.78 1.51 11.51
CA THR A 51 -9.78 2.31 10.27
C THR A 51 -10.99 3.24 10.19
N GLU A 52 -12.17 2.77 10.62
CA GLU A 52 -13.39 3.60 10.73
C GLU A 52 -13.21 4.70 11.79
N ALA A 53 -12.76 4.34 12.99
CA ALA A 53 -12.50 5.30 14.07
C ALA A 53 -11.50 6.39 13.65
N TYR A 54 -10.40 6.00 12.98
CA TYR A 54 -9.38 6.94 12.50
C TYR A 54 -9.93 7.94 11.47
N LYS A 55 -10.81 7.49 10.56
CA LYS A 55 -11.49 8.37 9.60
C LYS A 55 -12.42 9.37 10.31
N LEU A 56 -13.22 8.91 11.27
CA LEU A 56 -14.16 9.76 12.00
C LEU A 56 -13.45 10.83 12.85
N LEU A 57 -12.36 10.46 13.53
CA LEU A 57 -11.53 11.44 14.25
C LEU A 57 -10.86 12.43 13.29
N LEU A 58 -10.36 11.99 12.13
CA LEU A 58 -9.78 12.88 11.12
C LEU A 58 -10.77 13.93 10.61
N SER A 59 -12.03 13.56 10.37
CA SER A 59 -13.07 14.53 10.00
C SER A 59 -13.39 15.49 11.14
N ALA A 60 -13.57 14.99 12.37
CA ALA A 60 -13.94 15.85 13.51
C ALA A 60 -12.84 16.85 13.88
N ILE A 61 -11.56 16.45 13.82
CA ILE A 61 -10.43 17.36 14.06
C ILE A 61 -10.33 18.40 12.93
N LYS A 62 -10.50 18.00 11.67
CA LYS A 62 -10.52 18.94 10.53
C LYS A 62 -11.65 19.97 10.59
N GLU A 63 -12.81 19.60 11.13
CA GLU A 63 -13.91 20.56 11.34
C GLU A 63 -13.64 21.45 12.56
N CYS A 64 -12.89 20.98 13.57
CA CYS A 64 -12.46 21.79 14.71
C CYS A 64 -11.42 22.86 14.32
N ASP A 65 -10.59 22.60 13.30
CA ASP A 65 -9.66 23.58 12.71
C ASP A 65 -10.36 24.55 11.72
N ARG A 66 -11.68 24.39 11.49
CA ARG A 66 -12.50 25.24 10.61
C ARG A 66 -13.53 26.02 11.41
N GLU A 67 -13.26 27.31 11.59
CA GLU A 67 -14.26 28.28 12.05
C GLU A 67 -15.60 28.11 11.31
N PRO A 68 -16.75 28.07 12.01
CA PRO A 68 -18.06 27.83 11.39
C PRO A 68 -18.57 29.09 10.67
N VAL A 69 -18.00 29.36 9.50
CA VAL A 69 -18.39 30.49 8.63
C VAL A 69 -19.78 30.24 8.04
N LEU A 70 -20.79 30.68 8.78
CA LEU A 70 -22.18 30.75 8.36
C LEU A 70 -22.35 31.84 7.29
N THR A 71 -22.17 31.50 6.01
CA THR A 71 -22.69 32.32 4.91
C THR A 71 -23.54 31.49 3.94
N SER A 72 -24.68 32.06 3.57
CA SER A 72 -25.60 31.51 2.60
C SER A 72 -25.16 31.83 1.16
N ALA A 73 -25.21 30.82 0.30
CA ALA A 73 -25.37 30.87 -1.17
C ALA A 73 -24.90 32.12 -1.95
N THR A 74 -23.94 31.93 -2.88
CA THR A 74 -24.00 32.52 -4.24
C THR A 74 -23.15 31.73 -5.26
N SER A 75 -23.83 31.36 -6.35
CA SER A 75 -23.41 31.16 -7.75
C SER A 75 -21.93 31.00 -8.17
N PHE A 76 -21.69 29.93 -8.95
CA PHE A 76 -20.95 29.86 -10.23
C PHE A 76 -19.69 30.74 -10.49
N GLY A 77 -18.58 30.06 -10.83
CA GLY A 77 -17.41 30.67 -11.49
C GLY A 77 -16.43 29.62 -12.03
N ASN A 78 -16.52 29.27 -13.31
CA ASN A 78 -15.57 28.35 -13.97
C ASN A 78 -14.21 29.04 -14.20
N HIS A 79 -13.11 28.31 -14.03
CA HIS A 79 -11.93 28.47 -14.87
C HIS A 79 -11.11 27.16 -14.94
N SER A 80 -11.10 26.54 -16.12
CA SER A 80 -10.12 25.50 -16.46
C SER A 80 -8.80 26.15 -16.88
N ASN A 81 -7.68 25.59 -16.45
CA ASN A 81 -6.60 25.11 -17.34
C ASN A 81 -5.44 24.45 -16.56
N GLN A 82 -4.81 23.49 -17.23
CA GLN A 82 -3.47 22.93 -17.00
C GLN A 82 -2.60 23.30 -18.24
N PRO A 83 -1.28 23.03 -18.33
CA PRO A 83 -0.40 22.21 -17.47
C PRO A 83 0.99 22.86 -17.13
N GLU A 84 1.95 21.99 -16.74
CA GLU A 84 3.42 22.09 -16.88
C GLU A 84 4.31 22.83 -15.82
N GLU A 85 5.64 22.69 -15.99
CA GLU A 85 6.64 22.45 -14.92
C GLU A 85 7.68 23.57 -14.73
N SER A 86 8.40 23.58 -13.58
CA SER A 86 9.90 23.53 -13.48
C SER A 86 10.52 24.15 -12.18
N HIS A 87 11.74 23.71 -11.86
CA HIS A 87 12.66 24.11 -10.76
C HIS A 87 14.04 24.50 -11.38
N PRO A 88 15.20 24.76 -10.69
CA PRO A 88 15.61 24.68 -9.26
C PRO A 88 16.20 26.08 -8.82
N PRO A 89 17.33 26.30 -8.07
CA PRO A 89 18.28 25.51 -7.25
C PRO A 89 18.14 25.88 -5.71
N THR A 90 19.07 25.77 -4.74
CA THR A 90 20.55 25.64 -4.69
C THR A 90 21.03 24.88 -3.42
N SER A 91 22.34 24.68 -3.27
CA SER A 91 23.04 23.79 -2.31
C SER A 91 23.76 24.48 -1.13
N THR A 92 23.91 23.77 0.00
CA THR A 92 25.20 23.66 0.75
C THR A 92 25.34 22.28 1.46
N TRP A 93 26.55 21.88 1.90
CA TRP A 93 27.00 20.50 2.19
C TRP A 93 27.73 20.37 3.57
N VAL A 94 28.09 19.21 4.19
CA VAL A 94 27.76 17.76 4.07
C VAL A 94 28.31 16.98 5.32
N THR A 95 27.73 15.83 5.69
CA THR A 95 28.39 14.77 6.52
C THR A 95 27.96 13.36 6.03
N PRO A 96 28.86 12.38 5.83
CA PRO A 96 28.51 11.09 5.25
C PRO A 96 27.86 10.10 6.23
N LYS A 97 26.88 9.35 5.74
CA LYS A 97 26.25 8.18 6.39
C LYS A 97 26.13 7.06 5.35
N PRO A 98 26.32 5.76 5.70
CA PRO A 98 26.22 4.68 4.73
C PRO A 98 24.86 4.68 4.02
N PRO A 99 24.80 4.21 2.75
CA PRO A 99 23.67 4.48 1.86
C PRO A 99 22.38 3.80 2.33
N SER A 100 21.61 4.54 3.11
CA SER A 100 20.18 4.30 3.32
C SER A 100 19.48 4.58 1.99
N VAL A 101 19.21 3.54 1.22
CA VAL A 101 18.48 3.64 -0.05
C VAL A 101 17.10 4.23 0.24
N GLU A 102 16.88 5.47 -0.17
CA GLU A 102 15.62 6.16 0.05
C GLU A 102 14.55 5.63 -0.91
N PHE A 103 13.76 4.66 -0.44
CA PHE A 103 12.59 4.11 -1.13
C PHE A 103 11.43 5.13 -1.18
N ASN A 104 11.67 6.30 -1.78
CA ASN A 104 10.76 7.43 -1.90
C ASN A 104 10.58 7.89 -3.37
N GLN A 105 10.68 6.96 -4.33
CA GLN A 105 10.06 7.15 -5.65
C GLN A 105 8.69 6.46 -5.63
N PRO A 106 7.58 7.18 -5.39
CA PRO A 106 6.25 6.61 -5.62
C PRO A 106 6.08 6.36 -7.12
N LEU A 107 5.78 5.11 -7.49
CA LEU A 107 5.49 4.72 -8.87
C LEU A 107 4.46 5.68 -9.50
N SER A 108 4.66 6.06 -10.75
CA SER A 108 3.73 6.89 -11.52
C SER A 108 2.35 6.23 -11.60
N ALA A 109 1.28 7.02 -11.73
CA ALA A 109 -0.08 6.49 -11.82
C ALA A 109 -0.23 5.44 -12.95
N VAL A 110 0.49 5.62 -14.07
CA VAL A 110 0.54 4.68 -15.19
C VAL A 110 1.23 3.36 -14.81
N GLU A 111 2.31 3.43 -14.02
CA GLU A 111 3.04 2.25 -13.53
C GLU A 111 2.22 1.49 -12.48
N GLN A 112 1.52 2.22 -11.59
CA GLN A 112 0.58 1.62 -10.64
C GLN A 112 -0.57 0.91 -11.36
N GLN A 113 -1.15 1.51 -12.40
CA GLN A 113 -2.19 0.85 -13.21
C GLN A 113 -1.64 -0.41 -13.90
N LEU A 114 -0.49 -0.31 -14.57
CA LEU A 114 0.17 -1.45 -15.21
C LEU A 114 0.45 -2.60 -14.22
N LYS A 115 0.85 -2.27 -12.99
CA LYS A 115 1.06 -3.21 -11.88
C LYS A 115 -0.25 -3.92 -11.51
N TRP A 116 -1.35 -3.19 -11.30
CA TRP A 116 -2.67 -3.76 -11.01
C TRP A 116 -3.18 -4.70 -12.12
N ASP A 117 -3.15 -4.24 -13.38
CA ASP A 117 -3.60 -5.02 -14.54
C ASP A 117 -2.80 -6.33 -14.67
N SER A 118 -1.49 -6.24 -14.50
CA SER A 118 -0.58 -7.39 -14.60
C SER A 118 -0.72 -8.36 -13.42
N TYR A 119 -1.04 -7.89 -12.21
CA TYR A 119 -1.35 -8.77 -11.08
C TYR A 119 -2.66 -9.53 -11.28
N HIS A 120 -3.70 -8.88 -11.80
CA HIS A 120 -4.95 -9.57 -12.14
C HIS A 120 -4.70 -10.64 -13.22
N GLN A 121 -3.91 -10.33 -14.25
CA GLN A 121 -3.49 -11.30 -15.26
C GLN A 121 -2.64 -12.45 -14.68
N LEU A 122 -1.71 -12.17 -13.76
CA LEU A 122 -0.90 -13.19 -13.08
C LEU A 122 -1.78 -14.14 -12.25
N GLN A 123 -2.74 -13.60 -11.49
CA GLN A 123 -3.70 -14.38 -10.71
C GLN A 123 -4.56 -15.28 -11.60
N GLN A 124 -5.01 -14.79 -12.75
CA GLN A 124 -5.73 -15.60 -13.74
C GLN A 124 -4.85 -16.72 -14.31
N LEU A 125 -3.60 -16.44 -14.71
CA LEU A 125 -2.68 -17.45 -15.24
C LEU A 125 -2.33 -18.54 -14.21
N LEU A 126 -2.20 -18.17 -12.93
CA LEU A 126 -2.00 -19.13 -11.84
C LEU A 126 -3.25 -20.00 -11.60
N ARG A 127 -4.46 -19.41 -11.67
CA ARG A 127 -5.75 -20.14 -11.60
C ARG A 127 -5.93 -21.12 -12.76
N GLU A 128 -5.58 -20.70 -13.98
CA GLU A 128 -5.59 -21.51 -15.20
C GLU A 128 -4.42 -22.52 -15.30
N ARG A 129 -3.53 -22.57 -14.29
CA ARG A 129 -2.30 -23.40 -14.27
C ARG A 129 -1.35 -23.15 -15.47
N ARG A 130 -1.44 -21.98 -16.12
CA ARG A 130 -0.58 -21.57 -17.25
C ARG A 130 0.78 -21.05 -16.77
N LEU A 131 1.47 -21.88 -15.99
CA LEU A 131 2.68 -21.55 -15.22
C LEU A 131 3.81 -20.90 -16.04
N ILE A 132 4.05 -21.37 -17.27
CA ILE A 132 5.09 -20.80 -18.15
C ILE A 132 4.78 -19.34 -18.51
N ARG A 133 3.50 -19.00 -18.74
CA ARG A 133 3.07 -17.62 -19.01
C ARG A 133 3.12 -16.77 -17.73
N ALA A 134 2.81 -17.36 -16.58
CA ALA A 134 2.90 -16.68 -15.28
C ALA A 134 4.36 -16.30 -14.95
N ILE A 135 5.33 -17.19 -15.22
CA ILE A 135 6.77 -16.89 -15.08
C ILE A 135 7.17 -15.74 -16.02
N ALA A 136 6.88 -15.85 -17.32
CA ALA A 136 7.26 -14.82 -18.29
C ALA A 136 6.67 -13.43 -17.97
N LEU A 137 5.43 -13.39 -17.49
CA LEU A 137 4.77 -12.15 -17.06
C LEU A 137 5.45 -11.54 -15.82
N VAL A 138 5.75 -12.35 -14.79
CA VAL A 138 6.33 -11.83 -13.55
C VAL A 138 7.82 -11.45 -13.71
N GLU A 139 8.55 -12.12 -14.61
CA GLU A 139 9.92 -11.74 -14.98
C GLU A 139 9.95 -10.43 -15.78
N ALA A 140 9.00 -10.21 -16.70
CA ALA A 140 8.86 -8.94 -17.40
C ALA A 140 8.48 -7.77 -16.46
N LEU A 141 7.66 -8.05 -15.43
CA LEU A 141 7.39 -7.08 -14.35
C LEU A 141 8.65 -6.80 -13.53
N ALA A 142 9.40 -7.83 -13.12
CA ALA A 142 10.62 -7.67 -12.33
C ALA A 142 11.73 -6.90 -13.08
N GLN A 143 11.78 -6.99 -14.41
CA GLN A 143 12.67 -6.17 -15.25
C GLN A 143 12.25 -4.70 -15.31
N ARG A 144 10.94 -4.41 -15.33
CA ARG A 144 10.41 -3.02 -15.37
C ARG A 144 10.40 -2.34 -14.00
N MET A 145 10.11 -3.07 -12.93
CA MET A 145 9.97 -2.56 -11.56
C MET A 145 10.87 -3.34 -10.59
N PRO A 146 12.21 -3.37 -10.78
CA PRO A 146 13.12 -4.18 -9.98
C PRO A 146 13.24 -3.75 -8.52
N GLN A 147 12.79 -2.53 -8.19
CA GLN A 147 12.76 -1.98 -6.84
C GLN A 147 11.42 -2.22 -6.11
N ASP A 148 10.37 -2.64 -6.80
CA ASP A 148 9.07 -2.85 -6.17
C ASP A 148 9.07 -4.14 -5.31
N PRO A 149 8.71 -4.08 -4.01
CA PRO A 149 8.75 -5.21 -3.12
C PRO A 149 7.62 -6.23 -3.37
N GLU A 150 6.45 -5.79 -3.83
CA GLU A 150 5.34 -6.68 -4.19
C GLU A 150 5.66 -7.47 -5.45
N VAL A 151 6.29 -6.86 -6.46
CA VAL A 151 6.72 -7.56 -7.68
C VAL A 151 7.68 -8.70 -7.34
N ARG A 152 8.61 -8.47 -6.40
CA ARG A 152 9.51 -9.51 -5.88
C ARG A 152 8.77 -10.60 -5.09
N GLN A 153 7.77 -10.24 -4.27
CA GLN A 153 6.91 -11.21 -3.58
C GLN A 153 6.13 -12.09 -4.57
N TRP A 154 5.52 -11.49 -5.59
CA TRP A 154 4.80 -12.20 -6.64
C TRP A 154 5.70 -13.11 -7.47
N GLN A 155 6.94 -12.69 -7.77
CA GLN A 155 7.94 -13.53 -8.41
C GLN A 155 8.27 -14.78 -7.56
N ALA A 156 8.50 -14.61 -6.26
CA ALA A 156 8.72 -15.72 -5.33
C ALA A 156 7.51 -16.66 -5.23
N ILE A 157 6.29 -16.13 -5.17
CA ILE A 157 5.03 -16.91 -5.17
C ILE A 157 4.89 -17.71 -6.47
N ALA A 158 5.17 -17.11 -7.62
CA ALA A 158 5.12 -17.76 -8.92
C ALA A 158 6.14 -18.91 -9.01
N TYR A 159 7.41 -18.67 -8.65
CA TYR A 159 8.44 -19.71 -8.65
C TYR A 159 8.12 -20.86 -7.68
N GLN A 160 7.67 -20.57 -6.45
CA GLN A 160 7.24 -21.64 -5.52
C GLN A 160 6.05 -22.44 -6.06
N SER A 161 5.07 -21.78 -6.68
CA SER A 161 3.92 -22.47 -7.31
C SER A 161 4.37 -23.40 -8.43
N CYS A 162 5.32 -22.94 -9.27
CA CYS A 162 5.90 -23.72 -10.35
C CYS A 162 6.72 -24.91 -9.84
N ALA A 163 7.58 -24.70 -8.84
CA ALA A 163 8.39 -25.75 -8.24
C ALA A 163 7.52 -26.84 -7.60
N ARG A 164 6.49 -26.46 -6.82
CA ARG A 164 5.52 -27.41 -6.23
C ARG A 164 4.77 -28.21 -7.31
N HIS A 165 4.49 -27.61 -8.47
CA HIS A 165 3.89 -28.32 -9.60
C HIS A 165 4.87 -29.29 -10.29
N LEU A 166 6.13 -28.90 -10.47
CA LEU A 166 7.18 -29.75 -11.04
C LEU A 166 7.50 -30.95 -10.14
N VAL A 167 7.53 -30.76 -8.82
CA VAL A 167 7.63 -31.86 -7.83
C VAL A 167 6.45 -32.83 -7.98
N LYS A 168 5.21 -32.34 -8.14
CA LYS A 168 4.04 -33.20 -8.41
C LYS A 168 4.08 -33.94 -9.75
N GLN A 169 4.91 -33.51 -10.70
CA GLN A 169 5.19 -34.26 -11.94
C GLN A 169 6.45 -35.14 -11.84
N HIS A 170 7.02 -35.35 -10.65
CA HIS A 170 8.30 -36.04 -10.41
C HIS A 170 9.51 -35.43 -11.14
N LYS A 171 9.40 -34.20 -11.66
CA LYS A 171 10.46 -33.48 -12.42
C LYS A 171 11.35 -32.69 -11.46
N LEU A 172 11.98 -33.41 -10.52
CA LEU A 172 12.71 -32.85 -9.38
C LEU A 172 13.87 -31.93 -9.81
N ASP A 173 14.64 -32.31 -10.81
CA ASP A 173 15.77 -31.51 -11.31
C ASP A 173 15.33 -30.16 -11.85
N LYS A 174 14.17 -30.12 -12.53
CA LYS A 174 13.58 -28.87 -13.04
C LYS A 174 13.01 -28.03 -11.90
N ALA A 175 12.44 -28.64 -10.85
CA ALA A 175 11.96 -27.92 -9.67
C ALA A 175 13.12 -27.24 -8.90
N ARG A 176 14.29 -27.89 -8.85
CA ARG A 176 15.48 -27.43 -8.11
C ARG A 176 16.03 -26.10 -8.63
N ASN A 177 15.83 -25.78 -9.91
CA ASN A 177 16.23 -24.51 -10.51
C ASN A 177 15.35 -23.31 -10.12
N TYR A 178 14.15 -23.53 -9.57
CA TYR A 178 13.20 -22.48 -9.15
C TYR A 178 13.11 -22.31 -7.63
N LEU A 179 14.00 -22.94 -6.86
CA LEU A 179 14.06 -22.91 -5.39
C LEU A 179 15.48 -22.62 -4.89
N LYS A 180 16.18 -21.71 -5.58
CA LYS A 180 17.59 -21.39 -5.39
C LYS A 180 17.77 -19.92 -5.01
#